data_AF-A0A257UYY9-F1
#
_entry.id   AF-A0A257UYY9-F1
#
_cell.length_a   1.000
_cell.length_b   1.000
_cell.length_c   1.000
_cell.angle_alpha   90.00
_cell.angle_beta   90.00
_cell.angle_gamma   90.00
#
_symmetry.space_group_name_H-M   'P 1'
#
loop_
_entity.id
_entity.type
_entity.pdbx_description
1 polymer ?
#
loop_
_entity_poly.entity_id
_entity_poly.type
_entity_poly.pdbx_seq_one_letter_code
_entity_poly.pdbx_strand_id
1 'polypeptide(L)'
;MRLANRIGLILGAGVAFATPVAFASAASPSEHARAAAALADIKFAITTIMAAENGTTSGPANYVQAAQSAINALVGSKDPAFDPHVPNPGDATGSMGQVNALLDQTATPPYVPALHGVQINELAAVAYLQEAVKARGLNAFQTASSSALENLEVAEGRTSQYDVLGGMLGAIANTTLAVPDGAPTANGCAAPKAVGYGIHHGWLVWHAVKPGALSIPATGTASVKKENGMLVLYTAAAPMVQHHCATHAAAAAVVRPVAYTPPVKRPTLLIEAAAHTAASAALYTAAQAASGKAVFATNCASCHGANLQGVAAPAIAGTEFLKTATSNKYTVSILNTIVTQNMPLNNPGSLKPAEYASVMAYLLASNCYPAGKTPFPTSPGANFGTAIVGVQAHPAGTPNKLGVCPVN
;
A
#
# COMPACT_ATOMS: atom_id res chain seq x y z
N MET A 1 44.21 -29.50 -69.34
CA MET A 1 43.98 -28.44 -70.36
C MET A 1 43.16 -27.34 -69.68
N ARG A 2 43.68 -26.14 -69.36
CA ARG A 2 43.81 -24.93 -70.24
C ARG A 2 42.45 -24.60 -70.89
N LEU A 3 41.77 -23.44 -70.73
CA LEU A 3 42.09 -22.00 -70.65
C LEU A 3 40.81 -21.26 -70.10
N ALA A 4 40.89 -20.27 -69.20
CA ALA A 4 40.95 -18.81 -69.39
C ALA A 4 39.66 -18.00 -69.70
N ASN A 5 39.40 -16.99 -68.84
CA ASN A 5 38.93 -15.59 -69.09
C ASN A 5 37.46 -15.35 -69.53
N ARG A 6 36.73 -14.25 -69.19
CA ARG A 6 36.99 -12.94 -68.55
C ARG A 6 35.64 -12.18 -68.36
N ILE A 7 35.59 -11.20 -67.42
CA ILE A 7 34.76 -9.95 -67.40
C ILE A 7 33.23 -10.14 -67.16
N GLY A 8 32.51 -9.39 -66.31
CA GLY A 8 32.78 -8.11 -65.65
C GLY A 8 31.72 -7.71 -64.61
N LEU A 9 32.00 -6.54 -64.03
CA LEU A 9 31.50 -5.88 -62.83
C LEU A 9 30.13 -5.20 -63.03
N ILE A 10 29.17 -5.34 -62.09
CA ILE A 10 28.22 -4.26 -61.71
C ILE A 10 27.95 -4.33 -60.20
N LEU A 11 28.29 -3.25 -59.50
CA LEU A 11 27.95 -2.97 -58.10
C LEU A 11 26.44 -2.78 -57.93
N GLY A 12 25.86 -3.45 -56.93
CA GLY A 12 24.55 -3.13 -56.38
C GLY A 12 24.64 -3.18 -54.85
N ALA A 13 24.98 -2.05 -54.24
CA ALA A 13 24.96 -1.89 -52.78
C ALA A 13 23.52 -1.80 -52.28
N GLY A 14 22.92 -2.93 -51.94
CA GLY A 14 21.67 -2.99 -51.19
C GLY A 14 21.94 -2.80 -49.71
N VAL A 15 21.85 -1.56 -49.22
CA VAL A 15 21.81 -1.28 -47.78
C VAL A 15 20.43 -1.72 -47.29
N ALA A 16 20.38 -2.92 -46.69
CA ALA A 16 19.21 -3.37 -45.95
C ALA A 16 19.10 -2.53 -44.67
N PHE A 17 18.23 -1.51 -44.71
CA PHE A 17 17.80 -0.83 -43.50
C PHE A 17 17.00 -1.83 -42.66
N ALA A 18 17.64 -2.40 -41.64
CA ALA A 18 16.94 -3.08 -40.56
C ALA A 18 16.07 -2.03 -39.86
N THR A 19 14.76 -2.14 -40.04
CA THR A 19 13.80 -1.35 -39.28
C THR A 19 13.95 -1.71 -37.80
N PRO A 20 14.13 -0.76 -36.89
CA PRO A 20 14.10 -1.06 -35.47
C PRO A 20 12.71 -1.60 -35.14
N VAL A 21 12.64 -2.86 -34.72
CA VAL A 21 11.45 -3.42 -34.10
C VAL A 21 11.25 -2.61 -32.82
N ALA A 22 10.28 -1.70 -32.83
CA ALA A 22 9.83 -1.03 -31.63
C ALA A 22 9.30 -2.11 -30.69
N PHE A 23 10.07 -2.44 -29.66
CA PHE A 23 9.56 -3.16 -28.51
C PHE A 23 8.52 -2.24 -27.87
N ALA A 24 7.24 -2.45 -28.19
CA ALA A 24 6.17 -1.89 -27.42
C ALA A 24 6.35 -2.37 -25.98
N SER A 25 6.77 -1.50 -25.07
CA SER A 25 6.75 -1.83 -23.65
C SER A 25 5.29 -2.13 -23.31
N ALA A 26 4.99 -3.35 -22.87
CA ALA A 26 3.66 -3.67 -22.38
C ALA A 26 3.26 -2.58 -21.37
N ALA A 27 2.12 -1.93 -21.60
CA ALA A 27 1.62 -0.92 -20.68
C ALA A 27 1.51 -1.54 -19.29
N SER A 28 1.95 -0.80 -18.27
CA SER A 28 1.84 -1.28 -16.88
C SER A 28 0.37 -1.56 -16.55
N PRO A 29 0.06 -2.65 -15.80
CA PRO A 29 -1.31 -2.95 -15.40
C PRO A 29 -1.98 -1.76 -14.71
N SER A 30 -3.27 -1.57 -14.98
CA SER A 30 -4.07 -0.52 -14.34
C SER A 30 -4.29 -0.78 -12.87
N GLU A 31 -4.66 0.26 -12.12
CA GLU A 31 -4.93 0.15 -10.68
C GLU A 31 -6.02 -0.89 -10.39
N HIS A 32 -7.09 -0.89 -11.19
CA HIS A 32 -8.15 -1.88 -11.09
C HIS A 32 -7.63 -3.31 -11.28
N ALA A 33 -6.82 -3.53 -12.32
CA ALA A 33 -6.25 -4.85 -12.60
C ALA A 33 -5.32 -5.33 -11.46
N ARG A 34 -4.49 -4.43 -10.92
CA ARG A 34 -3.61 -4.73 -9.79
C ARG A 34 -4.40 -5.08 -8.54
N ALA A 35 -5.44 -4.30 -8.26
CA ALA A 35 -6.30 -4.53 -7.11
C ALA A 35 -7.04 -5.87 -7.20
N ALA A 36 -7.57 -6.19 -8.38
CA ALA A 36 -8.21 -7.48 -8.64
C ALA A 36 -7.24 -8.66 -8.49
N ALA A 37 -6.00 -8.52 -8.98
CA ALA A 37 -4.96 -9.54 -8.84
C ALA A 37 -4.57 -9.76 -7.36
N ALA A 38 -4.32 -8.68 -6.61
CA ALA A 38 -4.03 -8.77 -5.18
C ALA A 38 -5.13 -9.50 -4.40
N LEU A 39 -6.40 -9.12 -4.63
CA LEU A 39 -7.53 -9.78 -3.98
C LEU A 39 -7.64 -11.26 -4.34
N ALA A 40 -7.34 -11.63 -5.58
CA ALA A 40 -7.36 -13.02 -6.02
C ALA A 40 -6.30 -13.86 -5.29
N ASP A 41 -5.09 -13.32 -5.14
CA ASP A 41 -3.98 -13.96 -4.42
C ASP A 41 -4.27 -14.11 -2.91
N ILE A 42 -4.84 -13.08 -2.26
CA ILE A 42 -5.28 -13.14 -0.85
C ILE A 42 -6.33 -14.24 -0.66
N LYS A 43 -7.37 -14.25 -1.50
CA LYS A 43 -8.43 -15.28 -1.43
C LYS A 43 -7.91 -16.68 -1.69
N PHE A 44 -6.96 -16.81 -2.62
CA PHE A 44 -6.30 -18.06 -2.88
C PHE A 44 -5.53 -18.55 -1.64
N ALA A 45 -4.76 -17.67 -0.98
CA ALA A 45 -4.04 -18.02 0.25
C ALA A 45 -5.00 -18.50 1.35
N ILE A 46 -6.08 -17.77 1.61
CA ILE A 46 -7.11 -18.14 2.61
C ILE A 46 -7.70 -19.52 2.30
N THR A 47 -8.23 -19.69 1.09
CA THR A 47 -8.92 -20.93 0.68
C THR A 47 -7.99 -22.14 0.70
N THR A 48 -6.71 -21.95 0.37
CA THR A 48 -5.69 -23.00 0.40
C THR A 48 -5.39 -23.47 1.82
N ILE A 49 -5.23 -22.54 2.77
CA ILE A 49 -4.97 -22.88 4.17
C ILE A 49 -6.21 -23.54 4.78
N MET A 50 -7.41 -22.99 4.55
CA MET A 50 -8.67 -23.58 5.03
C MET A 50 -8.92 -24.98 4.47
N ALA A 51 -8.57 -25.22 3.20
CA ALA A 51 -8.70 -26.55 2.60
C ALA A 51 -7.77 -27.57 3.27
N ALA A 52 -6.55 -27.15 3.64
CA ALA A 52 -5.62 -27.98 4.38
C ALA A 52 -6.16 -28.29 5.79
N GLU A 53 -6.63 -27.29 6.53
CA GLU A 53 -7.20 -27.45 7.88
C GLU A 53 -8.43 -28.38 7.92
N ASN A 54 -9.25 -28.38 6.88
CA ASN A 54 -10.41 -29.27 6.75
C ASN A 54 -10.06 -30.69 6.25
N GLY A 55 -8.80 -30.93 5.88
CA GLY A 55 -8.32 -32.21 5.37
C GLY A 55 -8.20 -33.28 6.47
N THR A 56 -8.49 -34.54 6.13
CA THR A 56 -8.40 -35.68 7.07
C THR A 56 -7.05 -36.41 7.00
N THR A 57 -6.06 -35.83 6.33
CA THR A 57 -4.78 -36.51 6.06
C THR A 57 -3.86 -36.54 7.29
N SER A 58 -3.21 -37.68 7.50
CA SER A 58 -2.47 -38.03 8.72
C SER A 58 -0.99 -37.61 8.74
N GLY A 59 -0.54 -36.72 7.83
CA GLY A 59 0.87 -36.29 7.73
C GLY A 59 1.07 -34.78 7.48
N PRO A 60 2.25 -34.23 7.82
CA PRO A 60 2.51 -32.78 7.75
C PRO A 60 2.64 -32.23 6.33
N ALA A 61 2.87 -33.10 5.34
CA ALA A 61 3.20 -32.69 3.97
C ALA A 61 2.14 -31.77 3.33
N ASN A 62 0.85 -32.09 3.49
CA ASN A 62 -0.23 -31.31 2.88
C ASN A 62 -0.34 -29.91 3.49
N TYR A 63 -0.17 -29.82 4.80
CA TYR A 63 -0.22 -28.58 5.56
C TYR A 63 0.97 -27.67 5.23
N VAL A 64 2.18 -28.24 5.15
CA VAL A 64 3.40 -27.52 4.75
C VAL A 64 3.29 -27.04 3.30
N GLN A 65 2.81 -27.88 2.40
CA GLN A 65 2.59 -27.51 1.00
C GLN A 65 1.57 -26.37 0.89
N ALA A 66 0.45 -26.45 1.61
CA ALA A 66 -0.57 -25.40 1.61
C ALA A 66 -0.03 -24.06 2.13
N ALA A 67 0.74 -24.09 3.23
CA ALA A 67 1.37 -22.88 3.75
C ALA A 67 2.37 -22.28 2.75
N GLN A 68 3.19 -23.10 2.10
CA GLN A 68 4.13 -22.62 1.09
C GLN A 68 3.43 -22.11 -0.18
N SER A 69 2.34 -22.76 -0.63
CA SER A 69 1.53 -22.26 -1.74
C SER A 69 0.91 -20.90 -1.43
N ALA A 70 0.42 -20.71 -0.19
CA ALA A 70 -0.10 -19.43 0.28
C ALA A 70 1.02 -18.36 0.32
N ILE A 71 2.21 -18.69 0.83
CA ILE A 71 3.38 -17.78 0.77
C ILE A 71 3.63 -17.37 -0.67
N ASN A 72 3.75 -18.33 -1.59
CA ASN A 72 4.07 -18.08 -3.00
C ASN A 72 3.11 -17.09 -3.66
N ALA A 73 1.81 -17.20 -3.39
CA ALA A 73 0.79 -16.29 -3.93
C ALA A 73 0.87 -14.88 -3.32
N LEU A 74 1.26 -14.74 -2.05
CA LEU A 74 1.38 -13.44 -1.39
C LEU A 74 2.65 -12.70 -1.80
N VAL A 75 3.80 -13.38 -1.79
CA VAL A 75 5.12 -12.75 -1.94
C VAL A 75 5.57 -12.62 -3.40
N GLY A 76 5.09 -13.50 -4.27
CA GLY A 76 5.46 -13.56 -5.68
C GLY A 76 6.88 -14.08 -5.95
N SER A 77 7.17 -14.34 -7.22
CA SER A 77 8.35 -15.08 -7.69
C SER A 77 9.72 -14.43 -7.43
N LYS A 78 9.73 -13.14 -7.05
CA LYS A 78 10.97 -12.37 -6.81
C LYS A 78 11.36 -12.32 -5.34
N ASP A 79 10.48 -12.74 -4.44
CA ASP A 79 10.75 -12.72 -3.01
C ASP A 79 11.57 -13.95 -2.58
N PRO A 80 12.54 -13.82 -1.65
CA PRO A 80 13.31 -14.95 -1.15
C PRO A 80 12.49 -16.06 -0.47
N ALA A 81 11.29 -15.76 0.01
CA ALA A 81 10.39 -16.74 0.61
C ALA A 81 9.64 -17.60 -0.43
N PHE A 82 9.75 -17.27 -1.71
CA PHE A 82 9.13 -18.02 -2.81
C PHE A 82 9.86 -19.36 -3.03
N ASP A 83 9.08 -20.44 -3.09
CA ASP A 83 9.60 -21.77 -3.45
C ASP A 83 9.10 -22.18 -4.85
N PRO A 84 9.98 -22.25 -5.87
CA PRO A 84 9.59 -22.63 -7.23
C PRO A 84 9.16 -24.10 -7.38
N HIS A 85 9.40 -24.94 -6.37
CA HIS A 85 8.99 -26.35 -6.38
C HIS A 85 7.56 -26.56 -5.87
N VAL A 86 6.95 -25.53 -5.27
CA VAL A 86 5.57 -25.57 -4.79
C VAL A 86 4.65 -24.85 -5.78
N PRO A 87 3.49 -25.44 -6.16
CA PRO A 87 2.57 -24.79 -7.09
C PRO A 87 2.19 -23.38 -6.64
N ASN A 88 2.43 -22.40 -7.51
CA ASN A 88 1.93 -21.04 -7.35
C ASN A 88 0.81 -20.79 -8.36
N PRO A 89 -0.46 -20.83 -7.95
CA PRO A 89 -1.56 -20.46 -8.83
C PRO A 89 -1.84 -18.95 -8.83
N GLY A 90 -1.17 -18.19 -7.97
CA GLY A 90 -1.16 -16.72 -8.02
C GLY A 90 -0.29 -16.20 -9.16
N ASP A 91 -0.33 -14.88 -9.38
CA ASP A 91 0.50 -14.27 -10.40
C ASP A 91 2.00 -14.20 -9.98
N ALA A 92 2.89 -13.88 -10.92
CA ALA A 92 4.33 -13.84 -10.65
C ALA A 92 4.76 -12.66 -9.75
N THR A 93 3.90 -11.66 -9.60
CA THR A 93 4.11 -10.45 -8.77
C THR A 93 3.71 -10.72 -7.32
N GLY A 94 2.65 -11.52 -7.12
CA GLY A 94 2.03 -11.79 -5.83
C GLY A 94 1.27 -10.58 -5.28
N SER A 95 0.38 -10.83 -4.33
CA SER A 95 -0.47 -9.78 -3.75
C SER A 95 0.33 -8.61 -3.19
N MET A 96 1.38 -8.89 -2.40
CA MET A 96 2.21 -7.84 -1.79
C MET A 96 2.87 -6.96 -2.85
N GLY A 97 3.31 -7.54 -3.97
CA GLY A 97 3.89 -6.78 -5.08
C GLY A 97 2.86 -5.91 -5.79
N GLN A 98 1.63 -6.40 -5.95
CA GLN A 98 0.52 -5.62 -6.52
C GLN A 98 0.12 -4.46 -5.59
N VAL A 99 0.00 -4.72 -4.29
CA VAL A 99 -0.28 -3.70 -3.26
C VAL A 99 0.83 -2.66 -3.21
N ASN A 100 2.10 -3.08 -3.24
CA ASN A 100 3.23 -2.15 -3.30
C ASN A 100 3.17 -1.24 -4.54
N ALA A 101 2.82 -1.78 -5.71
CA ALA A 101 2.68 -0.98 -6.92
C ALA A 101 1.52 0.02 -6.86
N LEU A 102 0.45 -0.29 -6.13
CA LEU A 102 -0.65 0.65 -5.86
C LEU A 102 -0.25 1.74 -4.86
N LEU A 103 0.60 1.42 -3.89
CA LEU A 103 1.10 2.35 -2.88
C LEU A 103 2.25 3.24 -3.40
N ASP A 104 2.94 2.85 -4.46
CA ASP A 104 4.07 3.59 -5.06
C ASP A 104 3.64 4.81 -5.89
N GLN A 105 2.45 5.34 -5.64
CA GLN A 105 1.90 6.48 -6.37
C GLN A 105 2.17 7.80 -5.65
N THR A 106 2.40 8.87 -6.41
CA THR A 106 2.60 10.22 -5.85
C THR A 106 1.31 10.84 -5.30
N ALA A 107 0.15 10.37 -5.75
CA ALA A 107 -1.14 10.76 -5.22
C ALA A 107 -1.44 9.99 -3.93
N THR A 108 -2.23 10.58 -3.02
CA THR A 108 -2.74 9.91 -1.81
C THR A 108 -4.25 9.65 -1.94
N PRO A 109 -4.66 8.73 -2.83
CA PRO A 109 -6.07 8.40 -3.01
C PRO A 109 -6.67 7.74 -1.75
N PRO A 110 -8.00 7.73 -1.62
CA PRO A 110 -8.67 7.29 -0.40
C PRO A 110 -8.46 5.81 -0.06
N TYR A 111 -7.98 4.98 -0.99
CA TYR A 111 -7.68 3.58 -0.73
C TYR A 111 -6.35 3.35 0.02
N VAL A 112 -5.46 4.34 0.10
CA VAL A 112 -4.12 4.18 0.68
C VAL A 112 -4.14 3.65 2.12
N PRO A 113 -4.98 4.16 3.05
CA PRO A 113 -5.03 3.63 4.41
C PRO A 113 -5.42 2.14 4.47
N ALA A 114 -6.41 1.75 3.67
CA ALA A 114 -6.84 0.36 3.58
C ALA A 114 -5.71 -0.54 3.03
N LEU A 115 -5.02 -0.11 1.96
CA LEU A 115 -3.92 -0.89 1.36
C LEU A 115 -2.70 -1.04 2.26
N HIS A 116 -2.39 -0.06 3.12
CA HIS A 116 -1.39 -0.26 4.16
C HIS A 116 -1.85 -1.27 5.23
N GLY A 117 -3.14 -1.28 5.56
CA GLY A 117 -3.73 -2.33 6.38
C GLY A 117 -3.55 -3.72 5.77
N VAL A 118 -3.82 -3.86 4.47
CA VAL A 118 -3.55 -5.09 3.69
C VAL A 118 -2.08 -5.49 3.81
N GLN A 119 -1.15 -4.57 3.48
CA GLN A 119 0.28 -4.84 3.49
C GLN A 119 0.80 -5.36 4.84
N ILE A 120 0.40 -4.74 5.95
CA ILE A 120 0.85 -5.14 7.29
C ILE A 120 0.33 -6.54 7.65
N ASN A 121 -0.93 -6.82 7.34
CA ASN A 121 -1.52 -8.12 7.63
C ASN A 121 -0.95 -9.22 6.73
N GLU A 122 -0.64 -8.94 5.46
CA GLU A 122 0.05 -9.89 4.59
C GLU A 122 1.46 -10.21 5.09
N LEU A 123 2.22 -9.20 5.54
CA LEU A 123 3.54 -9.40 6.15
C LEU A 123 3.46 -10.30 7.39
N ALA A 124 2.48 -10.05 8.26
CA ALA A 124 2.26 -10.87 9.45
C ALA A 124 1.83 -12.30 9.07
N ALA A 125 0.93 -12.45 8.10
CA ALA A 125 0.49 -13.75 7.59
C ALA A 125 1.67 -14.56 7.03
N VAL A 126 2.51 -13.95 6.18
CA VAL A 126 3.71 -14.61 5.62
C VAL A 126 4.66 -15.05 6.73
N ALA A 127 4.88 -14.23 7.76
CA ALA A 127 5.71 -14.62 8.89
C ALA A 127 5.16 -15.85 9.64
N TYR A 128 3.85 -15.89 9.90
CA TYR A 128 3.20 -17.06 10.51
C TYR A 128 3.24 -18.28 9.60
N LEU A 129 3.03 -18.12 8.29
CA LEU A 129 3.11 -19.23 7.33
C LEU A 129 4.53 -19.80 7.25
N GLN A 130 5.57 -18.97 7.35
CA GLN A 130 6.95 -19.46 7.41
C GLN A 130 7.21 -20.30 8.67
N GLU A 131 6.56 -19.99 9.78
CA GLU A 131 6.60 -20.83 10.98
C GLU A 131 5.77 -22.11 10.80
N ALA A 132 4.62 -22.03 10.12
CA ALA A 132 3.81 -23.19 9.77
C ALA A 132 4.58 -24.19 8.88
N VAL A 133 5.35 -23.70 7.90
CA VAL A 133 6.23 -24.53 7.03
C VAL A 133 7.30 -25.27 7.84
N LYS A 134 7.81 -24.68 8.92
CA LYS A 134 8.85 -25.27 9.78
C LYS A 134 8.29 -26.12 10.93
N ALA A 135 6.97 -26.13 11.12
CA ALA A 135 6.34 -26.71 12.29
C ALA A 135 6.58 -28.22 12.41
N ARG A 136 6.92 -28.67 13.62
CA ARG A 136 7.07 -30.09 13.95
C ARG A 136 5.84 -30.59 14.71
N GLY A 137 4.82 -30.99 13.96
CA GLY A 137 3.58 -31.55 14.49
C GLY A 137 2.36 -30.64 14.28
N LEU A 138 1.18 -31.26 14.36
CA LEU A 138 -0.10 -30.65 13.98
C LEU A 138 -0.47 -29.42 14.81
N ASN A 139 -0.22 -29.44 16.12
CA ASN A 139 -0.62 -28.33 17.00
C ASN A 139 0.13 -27.01 16.69
N ALA A 140 1.44 -27.10 16.43
CA ALA A 140 2.25 -25.94 16.07
C ALA A 140 1.86 -25.39 14.70
N PHE A 141 1.57 -26.29 13.74
CA PHE A 141 1.04 -25.89 12.44
C PHE A 141 -0.31 -25.18 12.57
N GLN A 142 -1.26 -25.77 13.29
CA GLN A 142 -2.60 -25.19 13.48
C GLN A 142 -2.53 -23.80 14.13
N THR A 143 -1.71 -23.65 15.16
CA THR A 143 -1.54 -22.34 15.82
C THR A 143 -1.03 -21.28 14.82
N ALA A 144 0.03 -21.61 14.07
CA ALA A 144 0.61 -20.69 13.09
C ALA A 144 -0.36 -20.38 11.94
N SER A 145 -1.03 -21.40 11.39
CA SER A 145 -1.99 -21.25 10.28
C SER A 145 -3.23 -20.46 10.69
N SER A 146 -3.74 -20.65 11.91
CA SER A 146 -4.84 -19.84 12.44
C SER A 146 -4.44 -18.37 12.57
N SER A 147 -3.24 -18.07 13.11
CA SER A 147 -2.73 -16.69 13.15
C SER A 147 -2.52 -16.10 11.75
N ALA A 148 -2.09 -16.89 10.77
CA ALA A 148 -2.00 -16.44 9.39
C ALA A 148 -3.38 -16.12 8.79
N LEU A 149 -4.38 -16.99 9.01
CA LEU A 149 -5.75 -16.79 8.54
C LEU A 149 -6.38 -15.54 9.14
N GLU A 150 -6.23 -15.29 10.44
CA GLU A 150 -6.75 -14.07 11.09
C GLU A 150 -6.22 -12.80 10.41
N ASN A 151 -4.93 -12.77 10.07
CA ASN A 151 -4.34 -11.64 9.35
C ASN A 151 -4.85 -11.58 7.90
N LEU A 152 -4.92 -12.71 7.20
CA LEU A 152 -5.42 -12.73 5.83
C LEU A 152 -6.89 -12.32 5.71
N GLU A 153 -7.73 -12.65 6.69
CA GLU A 153 -9.13 -12.20 6.73
C GLU A 153 -9.23 -10.68 6.92
N VAL A 154 -8.31 -10.06 7.69
CA VAL A 154 -8.22 -8.60 7.80
C VAL A 154 -7.69 -7.99 6.48
N ALA A 155 -6.72 -8.64 5.83
CA ALA A 155 -6.20 -8.22 4.54
C ALA A 155 -7.26 -8.32 3.43
N GLU A 156 -8.08 -9.37 3.43
CA GLU A 156 -9.24 -9.48 2.54
C GLU A 156 -10.26 -8.39 2.88
N GLY A 157 -10.57 -8.23 4.17
CA GLY A 157 -11.42 -7.19 4.71
C GLY A 157 -12.89 -7.34 4.31
N ARG A 158 -13.63 -6.23 4.29
CA ARG A 158 -15.07 -6.23 4.04
C ARG A 158 -15.48 -5.05 3.19
N THR A 159 -16.37 -5.31 2.25
CA THR A 159 -16.84 -4.30 1.29
C THR A 159 -17.64 -3.15 1.92
N SER A 160 -18.18 -3.35 3.13
CA SER A 160 -18.92 -2.33 3.89
C SER A 160 -18.02 -1.36 4.67
N GLN A 161 -16.71 -1.61 4.69
CA GLN A 161 -15.72 -0.79 5.38
C GLN A 161 -14.83 -0.09 4.36
N TYR A 162 -14.38 1.11 4.69
CA TYR A 162 -13.56 1.94 3.81
C TYR A 162 -12.43 2.65 4.57
N ASP A 163 -12.25 2.31 5.84
CA ASP A 163 -11.13 2.71 6.68
C ASP A 163 -10.00 1.65 6.61
N VAL A 164 -9.03 1.74 7.52
CA VAL A 164 -7.89 0.82 7.61
C VAL A 164 -8.28 -0.65 7.81
N LEU A 165 -9.51 -0.94 8.25
CA LEU A 165 -10.03 -2.30 8.43
C LEU A 165 -10.77 -2.81 7.20
N GLY A 166 -11.01 -1.93 6.20
CA GLY A 166 -11.70 -2.30 4.97
C GLY A 166 -11.00 -3.39 4.17
N GLY A 167 -9.68 -3.54 4.35
CA GLY A 167 -8.86 -4.47 3.58
C GLY A 167 -9.00 -4.24 2.08
N MET A 168 -8.66 -5.26 1.30
CA MET A 168 -8.66 -5.18 -0.16
C MET A 168 -10.09 -5.05 -0.72
N LEU A 169 -11.06 -5.77 -0.13
CA LEU A 169 -12.46 -5.68 -0.51
C LEU A 169 -13.06 -4.30 -0.26
N GLY A 170 -12.76 -3.67 0.87
CA GLY A 170 -13.22 -2.34 1.21
C GLY A 170 -12.60 -1.27 0.32
N ALA A 171 -11.29 -1.38 0.05
CA ALA A 171 -10.57 -0.51 -0.87
C ALA A 171 -11.17 -0.58 -2.28
N ILE A 172 -11.40 -1.77 -2.82
CA ILE A 172 -12.04 -1.96 -4.12
C ILE A 172 -13.46 -1.40 -4.10
N ALA A 173 -14.30 -1.85 -3.17
CA ALA A 173 -15.72 -1.53 -3.13
C ALA A 173 -16.04 -0.04 -3.03
N ASN A 174 -15.18 0.76 -2.41
CA ASN A 174 -15.49 2.14 -2.05
C ASN A 174 -14.64 3.18 -2.78
N THR A 175 -13.71 2.79 -3.64
CA THR A 175 -12.80 3.73 -4.31
C THR A 175 -12.71 3.49 -5.82
N THR A 176 -11.91 4.30 -6.50
CA THR A 176 -11.62 4.14 -7.93
C THR A 176 -11.02 2.79 -8.30
N LEU A 177 -10.50 2.00 -7.33
CA LEU A 177 -10.03 0.64 -7.59
C LEU A 177 -11.11 -0.30 -8.13
N ALA A 178 -12.40 -0.03 -7.91
CA ALA A 178 -13.49 -0.79 -8.53
C ALA A 178 -13.80 -0.41 -9.98
N VAL A 179 -13.23 0.67 -10.51
CA VAL A 179 -13.59 1.23 -11.83
C VAL A 179 -12.69 0.60 -12.91
N PRO A 180 -13.24 -0.20 -13.84
CA PRO A 180 -12.44 -0.77 -14.93
C PRO A 180 -11.91 0.30 -15.90
N ASP A 181 -10.83 -0.02 -16.60
CA ASP A 181 -10.23 0.89 -17.59
C ASP A 181 -11.24 1.26 -18.68
N GLY A 182 -11.31 2.56 -18.98
CA GLY A 182 -12.23 3.09 -20.00
C GLY A 182 -13.71 3.03 -19.62
N ALA A 183 -14.05 2.62 -18.39
CA ALA A 183 -15.43 2.65 -17.93
C ALA A 183 -15.96 4.10 -17.88
N PRO A 184 -17.22 4.35 -18.28
CA PRO A 184 -17.81 5.68 -18.19
C PRO A 184 -17.87 6.16 -16.73
N THR A 185 -17.27 7.32 -16.45
CA THR A 185 -17.30 7.95 -15.13
C THR A 185 -18.08 9.26 -15.14
N ALA A 186 -18.71 9.60 -14.02
CA ALA A 186 -19.38 10.87 -13.79
C ALA A 186 -19.07 11.42 -12.40
N ASN A 187 -19.46 12.68 -12.15
CA ASN A 187 -19.34 13.28 -10.82
C ASN A 187 -20.27 12.57 -9.82
N GLY A 188 -19.69 11.92 -8.81
CA GLY A 188 -20.40 11.18 -7.77
C GLY A 188 -21.31 12.03 -6.88
N CYS A 189 -21.12 13.36 -6.82
CA CYS A 189 -22.04 14.26 -6.14
C CYS A 189 -23.38 14.43 -6.86
N ALA A 190 -23.45 14.12 -8.15
CA ALA A 190 -24.66 14.26 -8.96
C ALA A 190 -25.38 12.92 -9.10
N ALA A 191 -26.70 12.99 -9.29
CA ALA A 191 -27.49 11.82 -9.63
C ALA A 191 -27.07 11.25 -11.01
N PRO A 192 -27.07 9.92 -11.18
CA PRO A 192 -26.71 9.27 -12.44
C PRO A 192 -27.64 9.66 -13.59
N LYS A 193 -27.03 10.06 -14.71
CA LYS A 193 -27.72 10.38 -15.97
C LYS A 193 -27.59 9.28 -17.03
N ALA A 194 -26.60 8.41 -16.87
CA ALA A 194 -26.30 7.28 -17.74
C ALA A 194 -25.64 6.16 -16.92
N VAL A 195 -25.52 4.97 -17.53
CA VAL A 195 -24.78 3.86 -16.94
C VAL A 195 -23.31 4.23 -16.77
N GLY A 196 -22.69 3.76 -15.69
CA GLY A 196 -21.31 4.08 -15.36
C GLY A 196 -21.09 4.28 -13.86
N TYR A 197 -19.95 4.87 -13.52
CA TYR A 197 -19.45 5.00 -12.15
C TYR A 197 -19.44 6.46 -11.70
N GLY A 198 -20.09 6.76 -10.59
CA GLY A 198 -20.05 8.07 -9.94
C GLY A 198 -18.87 8.16 -8.99
N ILE A 199 -17.87 8.97 -9.34
CA ILE A 199 -16.65 9.15 -8.54
C ILE A 199 -16.51 10.57 -8.02
N HIS A 200 -15.93 10.73 -6.83
CA HIS A 200 -15.64 12.03 -6.26
C HIS A 200 -14.36 11.97 -5.40
N HIS A 201 -13.31 12.71 -5.79
CA HIS A 201 -12.01 12.70 -5.12
C HIS A 201 -11.45 11.28 -4.82
N GLY A 202 -11.57 10.37 -5.80
CA GLY A 202 -11.09 8.99 -5.66
C GLY A 202 -12.06 8.03 -4.94
N TRP A 203 -13.14 8.54 -4.35
CA TRP A 203 -14.22 7.72 -3.78
C TRP A 203 -15.18 7.27 -4.87
N LEU A 204 -15.58 6.00 -4.84
CA LEU A 204 -16.71 5.50 -5.60
C LEU A 204 -17.99 5.71 -4.78
N VAL A 205 -18.96 6.42 -5.35
CA VAL A 205 -20.22 6.77 -4.69
C VAL A 205 -21.34 5.85 -5.17
N TRP A 206 -21.43 5.65 -6.48
CA TRP A 206 -22.47 4.83 -7.08
C TRP A 206 -22.02 4.15 -8.37
N HIS A 207 -22.64 3.02 -8.69
CA HIS A 207 -22.53 2.34 -9.97
C HIS A 207 -23.93 2.18 -10.56
N ALA A 208 -24.17 2.77 -11.73
CA ALA A 208 -25.45 2.74 -12.43
C ALA A 208 -25.42 1.70 -13.57
N VAL A 209 -26.38 0.77 -13.54
CA VAL A 209 -26.51 -0.33 -14.51
C VAL A 209 -27.93 -0.40 -15.10
N LYS A 210 -28.06 -1.04 -16.25
CA LYS A 210 -29.38 -1.35 -16.83
C LYS A 210 -30.06 -2.45 -16.01
N PRO A 211 -31.38 -2.37 -15.77
CA PRO A 211 -32.13 -3.48 -15.19
C PRO A 211 -31.97 -4.75 -16.04
N GLY A 212 -31.73 -5.90 -15.40
CA GLY A 212 -31.53 -7.18 -16.08
C GLY A 212 -30.13 -7.42 -16.64
N ALA A 213 -29.15 -6.55 -16.38
CA ALA A 213 -27.75 -6.84 -16.66
C ALA A 213 -27.32 -8.07 -15.81
N LEU A 214 -26.84 -9.12 -16.49
CA LEU A 214 -26.54 -10.45 -15.91
C LEU A 214 -25.34 -10.45 -14.92
N SER A 215 -24.62 -9.33 -14.83
CA SER A 215 -23.47 -9.13 -13.97
C SER A 215 -23.66 -7.85 -13.17
N ILE A 216 -24.37 -7.95 -12.05
CA ILE A 216 -24.27 -6.96 -10.99
C ILE A 216 -23.05 -7.36 -10.16
N PRO A 217 -21.87 -6.71 -10.28
CA PRO A 217 -20.82 -6.90 -9.30
C PRO A 217 -21.33 -6.29 -7.98
N ALA A 218 -22.02 -7.11 -7.20
CA ALA A 218 -22.69 -6.74 -5.95
C ALA A 218 -21.71 -6.66 -4.77
N THR A 219 -20.41 -6.51 -5.03
CA THR A 219 -19.44 -6.35 -3.95
C THR A 219 -19.45 -4.89 -3.49
N GLY A 220 -19.95 -4.66 -2.27
CA GLY A 220 -19.89 -3.34 -1.62
C GLY A 220 -21.06 -2.41 -1.81
N THR A 221 -22.18 -2.92 -2.34
CA THR A 221 -23.41 -2.13 -2.41
C THR A 221 -24.04 -2.02 -1.02
N ALA A 222 -24.09 -0.81 -0.48
CA ALA A 222 -24.77 -0.51 0.77
C ALA A 222 -26.27 -0.23 0.56
N SER A 223 -26.65 0.32 -0.59
CA SER A 223 -28.07 0.51 -0.95
C SER A 223 -28.30 0.50 -2.46
N VAL A 224 -29.50 0.13 -2.87
CA VAL A 224 -29.92 0.12 -4.28
C VAL A 224 -31.11 1.04 -4.47
N LYS A 225 -31.07 1.89 -5.49
CA LYS A 225 -32.20 2.74 -5.89
C LYS A 225 -32.50 2.55 -7.38
N LYS A 226 -33.76 2.77 -7.75
CA LYS A 226 -34.18 2.86 -9.15
C LYS A 226 -34.26 4.33 -9.54
N GLU A 227 -33.42 4.76 -10.46
CA GLU A 227 -33.35 6.16 -10.91
C GLU A 227 -33.27 6.21 -12.43
N ASN A 228 -34.13 7.00 -13.08
CA ASN A 228 -34.13 7.20 -14.53
C ASN A 228 -34.13 5.88 -15.35
N GLY A 229 -34.84 4.86 -14.85
CA GLY A 229 -34.90 3.54 -15.49
C GLY A 229 -33.64 2.66 -15.30
N MET A 230 -32.66 3.12 -14.52
CA MET A 230 -31.45 2.38 -14.14
C MET A 230 -31.57 1.82 -12.72
N LEU A 231 -30.80 0.77 -12.42
CA LEU A 231 -30.48 0.37 -11.06
C LEU A 231 -29.19 1.07 -10.65
N VAL A 232 -29.23 1.78 -9.54
CA VAL A 232 -28.11 2.56 -8.99
C VAL A 232 -27.70 1.93 -7.67
N LEU A 233 -26.48 1.40 -7.66
CA LEU A 233 -25.88 0.73 -6.51
C LEU A 233 -24.97 1.75 -5.81
N TYR A 234 -25.35 2.17 -4.60
CA TYR A 234 -24.55 3.08 -3.79
C TYR A 234 -23.60 2.31 -2.89
N THR A 235 -22.37 2.80 -2.75
CA THR A 235 -21.32 2.21 -1.90
C THR A 235 -21.49 2.58 -0.43
N ALA A 236 -20.71 1.98 0.46
CA ALA A 236 -20.68 2.35 1.88
C ALA A 236 -20.08 3.75 2.11
N ALA A 237 -19.20 4.21 1.22
CA ALA A 237 -18.64 5.57 1.26
C ALA A 237 -19.64 6.66 0.80
N ALA A 238 -20.75 6.29 0.13
CA ALA A 238 -21.66 7.25 -0.47
C ALA A 238 -22.26 8.29 0.50
N PRO A 239 -22.73 7.94 1.72
CA PRO A 239 -23.29 8.93 2.65
C PRO A 239 -22.27 9.98 3.09
N MET A 240 -21.02 9.56 3.34
CA MET A 240 -19.92 10.45 3.68
C MET A 240 -19.65 11.43 2.54
N VAL A 241 -19.52 10.93 1.31
CA VAL A 241 -19.27 11.78 0.14
C VAL A 241 -20.42 12.76 -0.08
N GLN A 242 -21.67 12.32 0.03
CA GLN A 242 -22.85 13.18 -0.12
C GLN A 242 -22.89 14.30 0.93
N HIS A 243 -22.49 14.01 2.17
CA HIS A 243 -22.35 15.02 3.22
C HIS A 243 -21.30 16.09 2.85
N HIS A 244 -20.15 15.69 2.31
CA HIS A 244 -19.14 16.62 1.79
C HIS A 244 -19.65 17.44 0.59
N CYS A 245 -20.35 16.81 -0.35
CA CYS A 245 -20.94 17.52 -1.49
C CYS A 245 -21.92 18.61 -1.05
N ALA A 246 -22.78 18.32 -0.06
CA ALA A 246 -23.79 19.26 0.44
C ALA A 246 -23.18 20.44 1.21
N THR A 247 -22.14 20.19 2.02
CA THR A 247 -21.45 21.23 2.81
C THR A 247 -20.66 22.19 1.92
N HIS A 248 -20.04 21.72 0.84
CA HIS A 248 -19.35 22.57 -0.13
C HIS A 248 -20.28 23.35 -1.07
N ALA A 249 -21.43 22.77 -1.45
CA ALA A 249 -22.46 23.49 -2.20
C ALA A 249 -23.05 24.66 -1.38
N ALA A 250 -23.23 24.47 -0.07
CA ALA A 250 -23.67 25.51 0.85
C ALA A 250 -22.60 26.60 1.07
N ALA A 251 -21.31 26.24 1.15
CA ALA A 251 -20.22 27.20 1.29
C ALA A 251 -20.03 28.08 0.03
N ALA A 252 -20.15 27.50 -1.17
CA ALA A 252 -20.07 28.25 -2.43
C ALA A 252 -21.20 29.28 -2.60
N ALA A 253 -22.36 29.04 -1.98
CA ALA A 253 -23.49 29.97 -1.99
C ALA A 253 -23.30 31.18 -1.07
N VAL A 254 -22.33 31.15 -0.14
CA VAL A 254 -22.09 32.22 0.86
C VAL A 254 -20.92 33.13 0.47
N VAL A 255 -20.09 32.76 -0.51
CA VAL A 255 -18.96 33.58 -0.94
C VAL A 255 -19.43 34.68 -1.90
N ARG A 256 -19.50 35.92 -1.38
CA ARG A 256 -19.57 37.14 -2.24
C ARG A 256 -18.24 37.29 -2.98
N PRO A 257 -18.24 37.73 -4.25
CA PRO A 257 -17.00 37.88 -5.02
C PRO A 257 -16.14 38.98 -4.38
N VAL A 258 -15.02 38.58 -3.79
CA VAL A 258 -13.91 39.50 -3.50
C VAL A 258 -13.01 39.48 -4.73
N ALA A 259 -12.68 40.66 -5.25
CA ALA A 259 -11.82 40.80 -6.43
C ALA A 259 -10.49 40.07 -6.22
N TYR A 260 -10.24 39.07 -7.06
CA TYR A 260 -9.01 38.30 -7.07
C TYR A 260 -7.87 39.14 -7.67
N THR A 261 -6.88 39.46 -6.85
CA THR A 261 -5.57 39.97 -7.32
C THR A 261 -4.67 38.78 -7.66
N PRO A 262 -4.11 38.70 -8.88
CA PRO A 262 -3.28 37.56 -9.27
C PRO A 262 -1.99 37.50 -8.45
N PRO A 263 -1.50 36.29 -8.10
CA PRO A 263 -0.24 36.13 -7.42
C PRO A 263 0.95 36.43 -8.34
N VAL A 264 1.97 37.07 -7.78
CA VAL A 264 3.26 37.34 -8.44
C VAL A 264 3.95 36.02 -8.83
N LYS A 265 4.54 35.99 -10.03
CA LYS A 265 5.31 34.85 -10.57
C LYS A 265 6.37 34.39 -9.57
N ARG A 266 6.31 33.12 -9.15
CA ARG A 266 7.42 32.45 -8.45
C ARG A 266 8.45 31.96 -9.46
N PRO A 267 9.75 32.00 -9.15
CA PRO A 267 10.79 31.44 -10.00
C PRO A 267 10.69 29.92 -10.02
N THR A 268 10.80 29.35 -11.22
CA THR A 268 10.91 27.91 -11.46
C THR A 268 12.25 27.41 -10.92
N LEU A 269 12.26 26.58 -9.88
CA LEU A 269 13.44 25.80 -9.52
C LEU A 269 13.47 24.54 -10.40
N LEU A 270 14.48 24.44 -11.26
CA LEU A 270 14.87 23.20 -11.90
C LEU A 270 15.62 22.37 -10.85
N ILE A 271 15.12 21.18 -10.51
CA ILE A 271 15.88 20.20 -9.75
C ILE A 271 16.40 19.19 -10.76
N GLU A 272 17.72 19.19 -10.98
CA GLU A 272 18.43 18.11 -11.66
C GLU A 272 18.32 16.83 -10.82
N ALA A 273 17.92 15.74 -11.48
CA ALA A 273 17.93 14.41 -10.90
C ALA A 273 19.37 13.90 -10.80
N ALA A 274 19.96 13.98 -9.61
CA ALA A 274 21.18 13.24 -9.28
C ALA A 274 20.79 11.84 -8.78
N ALA A 275 21.14 10.82 -9.55
CA ALA A 275 21.08 9.43 -9.11
C ALA A 275 22.17 9.19 -8.06
N HIS A 276 21.79 8.96 -6.80
CA HIS A 276 22.72 8.56 -5.74
C HIS A 276 22.23 7.34 -4.96
N THR A 277 23.19 6.44 -4.77
CA THR A 277 23.19 5.21 -3.97
C THR A 277 22.73 5.43 -2.52
N ALA A 278 22.15 4.38 -1.95
CA ALA A 278 21.56 4.31 -0.62
C ALA A 278 22.52 4.73 0.52
N ALA A 279 22.50 6.02 0.86
CA ALA A 279 22.69 6.52 2.21
C ALA A 279 21.30 6.95 2.71
N SER A 280 20.95 6.68 3.97
CA SER A 280 19.65 7.06 4.51
C SER A 280 19.45 8.56 4.36
N ALA A 281 18.56 8.94 3.44
CA ALA A 281 18.25 10.33 3.19
C ALA A 281 17.82 10.95 4.53
N ALA A 282 18.32 12.13 4.85
CA ALA A 282 17.96 12.81 6.08
C ALA A 282 16.49 13.27 5.97
N LEU A 283 15.57 12.53 6.61
CA LEU A 283 14.11 12.61 6.37
C LEU A 283 13.37 13.64 7.25
N TYR A 284 14.07 14.30 8.16
CA TYR A 284 13.46 15.16 9.16
C TYR A 284 14.41 16.27 9.62
N THR A 285 13.89 17.29 10.30
CA THR A 285 14.72 18.32 10.96
C THR A 285 14.89 18.06 12.45
N ALA A 286 16.03 18.42 13.03
CA ALA A 286 16.25 18.28 14.47
C ALA A 286 15.17 18.99 15.32
N ALA A 287 14.70 20.16 14.87
CA ALA A 287 13.60 20.88 15.52
C ALA A 287 12.28 20.07 15.54
N GLN A 288 11.96 19.36 14.46
CA GLN A 288 10.79 18.47 14.45
C GLN A 288 10.96 17.28 15.39
N ALA A 289 12.16 16.70 15.48
CA ALA A 289 12.41 15.60 16.41
C ALA A 289 12.28 16.04 17.87
N ALA A 290 12.78 17.24 18.22
CA ALA A 290 12.60 17.84 19.54
C ALA A 290 11.12 18.12 19.85
N SER A 291 10.37 18.68 18.88
CA SER A 291 8.92 18.87 19.01
C SER A 291 8.18 17.54 19.18
N GLY A 292 8.58 16.52 18.42
CA GLY A 292 8.00 15.18 18.47
C GLY A 292 8.19 14.49 19.82
N LYS A 293 9.34 14.71 20.46
CA LYS A 293 9.61 14.21 21.82
C LYS A 293 8.58 14.72 22.83
N ALA A 294 8.19 15.99 22.74
CA ALA A 294 7.18 16.58 23.64
C ALA A 294 5.78 15.99 23.38
N VAL A 295 5.41 15.83 22.11
CA VAL A 295 4.13 15.18 21.73
C VAL A 295 4.12 13.72 22.20
N PHE A 296 5.22 12.99 22.01
CA PHE A 296 5.38 11.60 22.42
C PHE A 296 5.25 11.41 23.93
N ALA A 297 5.89 12.28 24.72
CA ALA A 297 5.83 12.25 26.17
C ALA A 297 4.39 12.35 26.70
N THR A 298 3.54 13.12 26.01
CA THR A 298 2.15 13.36 26.41
C THR A 298 1.21 12.24 25.94
N ASN A 299 1.41 11.71 24.72
CA ASN A 299 0.41 10.88 24.05
C ASN A 299 0.80 9.40 23.87
N CYS A 300 2.08 9.04 24.06
CA CYS A 300 2.60 7.73 23.66
C CYS A 300 3.41 7.03 24.77
N ALA A 301 4.12 7.81 25.60
CA ALA A 301 5.08 7.29 26.57
C ALA A 301 4.47 6.40 27.66
N SER A 302 3.17 6.56 27.98
CA SER A 302 2.48 5.70 28.95
C SER A 302 2.44 4.23 28.52
N CYS A 303 2.43 3.95 27.21
CA CYS A 303 2.36 2.60 26.66
C CYS A 303 3.70 2.15 26.06
N HIS A 304 4.38 3.04 25.33
CA HIS A 304 5.65 2.72 24.66
C HIS A 304 6.90 3.01 25.51
N GLY A 305 6.71 3.56 26.71
CA GLY A 305 7.79 3.87 27.64
C GLY A 305 8.49 5.20 27.33
N ALA A 306 9.01 5.86 28.36
CA ALA A 306 9.66 7.17 28.24
C ALA A 306 10.89 7.18 27.34
N ASN A 307 11.59 6.04 27.19
CA ASN A 307 12.74 5.87 26.30
C ASN A 307 12.41 4.97 25.10
N LEU A 308 11.12 4.88 24.72
CA LEU A 308 10.63 4.05 23.60
C LEU A 308 10.89 2.54 23.75
N GLN A 309 11.25 2.09 24.96
CA GLN A 309 11.68 0.73 25.23
C GLN A 309 10.54 -0.30 25.28
N GLY A 310 9.29 0.15 25.16
CA GLY A 310 8.10 -0.66 25.40
C GLY A 310 7.82 -0.89 26.88
N VAL A 311 6.55 -0.80 27.28
CA VAL A 311 6.09 -1.18 28.63
C VAL A 311 4.78 -1.98 28.55
N ALA A 312 3.68 -1.31 28.19
CA ALA A 312 2.38 -1.94 27.94
C ALA A 312 2.12 -2.14 26.44
N ALA A 313 2.89 -1.44 25.59
CA ALA A 313 2.96 -1.63 24.16
C ALA A 313 4.42 -1.92 23.73
N PRO A 314 4.65 -2.42 22.51
CA PRO A 314 5.99 -2.82 22.05
C PRO A 314 7.02 -1.70 22.08
N ALA A 315 8.30 -2.10 22.09
CA ALA A 315 9.41 -1.20 21.82
C ALA A 315 9.32 -0.68 20.38
N ILE A 316 9.52 0.63 20.21
CA ILE A 316 9.42 1.31 18.90
C ILE A 316 10.72 2.04 18.53
N ALA A 317 11.76 1.91 19.35
CA ALA A 317 13.11 2.29 18.95
C ALA A 317 14.15 1.35 19.56
N GLY A 318 15.34 1.37 18.98
CA GLY A 318 16.50 0.62 19.46
C GLY A 318 16.67 -0.73 18.77
N THR A 319 17.63 -1.52 19.26
CA THR A 319 18.16 -2.70 18.56
C THR A 319 17.08 -3.73 18.24
N GLU A 320 16.22 -4.06 19.20
CA GLU A 320 15.16 -5.07 19.01
C GLU A 320 14.07 -4.61 18.03
N PHE A 321 13.70 -3.33 18.11
CA PHE A 321 12.77 -2.74 17.14
C PHE A 321 13.38 -2.75 15.73
N LEU A 322 14.62 -2.29 15.56
CA LEU A 322 15.29 -2.23 14.27
C LEU A 322 15.53 -3.62 13.66
N LYS A 323 15.81 -4.63 14.48
CA LYS A 323 15.91 -6.03 14.03
C LYS A 323 14.56 -6.51 13.47
N THR A 324 13.48 -6.28 14.22
CA THR A 324 12.12 -6.62 13.79
C THR A 324 11.73 -5.87 12.51
N ALA A 325 11.97 -4.56 12.47
CA ALA A 325 11.69 -3.71 11.32
C ALA A 325 12.45 -4.16 10.07
N THR A 326 13.74 -4.54 10.22
CA THR A 326 14.57 -5.02 9.11
C THR A 326 14.08 -6.38 8.59
N SER A 327 13.75 -7.31 9.48
CA SER A 327 13.24 -8.64 9.11
C SER A 327 11.90 -8.55 8.41
N ASN A 328 11.00 -7.70 8.91
CA ASN A 328 9.66 -7.51 8.36
C ASN A 328 9.59 -6.47 7.24
N LYS A 329 10.75 -5.96 6.79
CA LYS A 329 10.85 -4.96 5.72
C LYS A 329 9.96 -3.73 5.95
N TYR A 330 9.84 -3.30 7.20
CA TYR A 330 9.06 -2.11 7.53
C TYR A 330 9.63 -0.92 6.78
N THR A 331 8.74 -0.10 6.23
CA THR A 331 9.10 1.13 5.52
C THR A 331 8.71 2.32 6.36
N VAL A 332 9.29 3.48 6.07
CA VAL A 332 8.89 4.72 6.73
C VAL A 332 7.41 5.02 6.50
N SER A 333 6.84 4.61 5.35
CA SER A 333 5.41 4.69 5.06
C SER A 333 4.56 3.81 6.00
N ILE A 334 4.98 2.56 6.23
CA ILE A 334 4.31 1.65 7.17
C ILE A 334 4.27 2.27 8.57
N LEU A 335 5.42 2.74 9.07
CA LEU A 335 5.50 3.36 10.39
C LEU A 335 4.62 4.61 10.49
N ASN A 336 4.69 5.49 9.48
CA ASN A 336 3.84 6.68 9.45
C ASN A 336 2.35 6.33 9.46
N THR A 337 1.95 5.28 8.77
CA THR A 337 0.55 4.84 8.74
C THR A 337 0.11 4.33 10.10
N ILE A 338 0.89 3.46 10.73
CA ILE A 338 0.60 2.97 12.08
C ILE A 338 0.47 4.16 13.05
N VAL A 339 1.43 5.10 12.98
CA VAL A 339 1.45 6.27 13.87
C VAL A 339 0.27 7.21 13.61
N THR A 340 -0.11 7.46 12.37
CA THR A 340 -1.17 8.42 12.03
C THR A 340 -2.58 7.84 12.13
N GLN A 341 -2.75 6.55 11.84
CA GLN A 341 -4.08 5.92 11.72
C GLN A 341 -4.45 5.08 12.94
N ASN A 342 -3.47 4.45 13.60
CA ASN A 342 -3.75 3.48 14.67
C ASN A 342 -3.34 4.01 16.05
N MET A 343 -2.62 5.13 16.10
CA MET A 343 -2.14 5.72 17.34
C MET A 343 -2.70 7.14 17.57
N PRO A 344 -2.92 7.52 18.84
CA PRO A 344 -2.90 6.68 20.04
C PRO A 344 -3.99 5.59 20.03
N LEU A 345 -3.72 4.39 20.54
CA LEU A 345 -4.65 3.25 20.47
C LEU A 345 -6.05 3.56 21.06
N ASN A 346 -6.10 4.36 22.13
CA ASN A 346 -7.33 4.76 22.80
C ASN A 346 -8.07 5.91 22.08
N ASN A 347 -7.41 6.62 21.17
CA ASN A 347 -8.00 7.72 20.41
C ASN A 347 -7.29 7.90 19.05
N PRO A 348 -7.42 6.95 18.11
CA PRO A 348 -6.67 6.98 16.86
C PRO A 348 -7.02 8.21 16.01
N GLY A 349 -6.04 8.79 15.33
CA GLY A 349 -6.24 9.97 14.46
C GLY A 349 -6.47 11.30 15.20
N SER A 350 -6.28 11.34 16.52
CA SER A 350 -6.59 12.52 17.35
C SER A 350 -5.56 13.66 17.30
N LEU A 351 -4.36 13.42 16.78
CA LEU A 351 -3.32 14.45 16.67
C LEU A 351 -3.40 15.19 15.33
N LYS A 352 -2.90 16.42 15.29
CA LYS A 352 -2.81 17.18 14.04
C LYS A 352 -1.75 16.56 13.12
N PRO A 353 -1.87 16.70 11.79
CA PRO A 353 -0.86 16.20 10.84
C PRO A 353 0.58 16.66 11.14
N ALA A 354 0.75 17.90 11.62
CA ALA A 354 2.06 18.43 12.02
C ALA A 354 2.62 17.78 13.30
N GLU A 355 1.76 17.38 14.22
CA GLU A 355 2.14 16.66 15.44
C GLU A 355 2.57 15.23 15.10
N TYR A 356 1.84 14.56 14.22
CA TYR A 356 2.25 13.25 13.70
C TYR A 356 3.58 13.29 12.95
N ALA A 357 3.79 14.28 12.07
CA ALA A 357 5.06 14.47 11.39
C ALA A 357 6.23 14.70 12.38
N SER A 358 5.97 15.41 13.48
CA SER A 358 6.95 15.61 14.55
C SER A 358 7.24 14.31 15.29
N VAL A 359 6.22 13.51 15.63
CA VAL A 359 6.39 12.18 16.25
C VAL A 359 7.19 11.25 15.34
N MET A 360 6.94 11.26 14.03
CA MET A 360 7.73 10.50 13.07
C MET A 360 9.19 10.96 13.04
N ALA A 361 9.45 12.27 13.07
CA ALA A 361 10.81 12.81 13.17
C ALA A 361 11.50 12.34 14.46
N TYR A 362 10.80 12.34 15.59
CA TYR A 362 11.31 11.83 16.85
C TYR A 362 11.65 10.34 16.78
N LEU A 363 10.75 9.52 16.22
CA LEU A 363 10.94 8.08 16.06
C LEU A 363 12.17 7.74 15.21
N LEU A 364 12.35 8.46 14.09
CA LEU A 364 13.50 8.31 13.22
C LEU A 364 14.80 8.74 13.92
N ALA A 365 14.79 9.87 14.62
CA ALA A 365 15.93 10.35 15.39
C ALA A 365 16.33 9.37 16.50
N SER A 366 15.36 8.84 17.24
CA SER A 366 15.57 7.82 18.27
C SER A 366 16.11 6.50 17.72
N ASN A 367 15.89 6.22 16.45
CA ASN A 367 16.46 5.08 15.71
C ASN A 367 17.74 5.44 14.93
N CYS A 368 18.39 6.53 15.32
CA CYS A 368 19.70 6.96 14.81
C CYS A 368 19.72 7.36 13.32
N TYR A 369 18.58 7.71 12.73
CA TYR A 369 18.56 8.32 11.40
C TYR A 369 19.13 9.74 11.47
N PRO A 370 19.97 10.18 10.51
CA PRO A 370 20.54 11.51 10.52
C PRO A 370 19.48 12.58 10.29
N ALA A 371 19.59 13.70 11.01
CA ALA A 371 18.77 14.88 10.78
C ALA A 371 19.25 15.65 9.53
N GLY A 372 18.31 16.25 8.83
CA GLY A 372 18.52 17.00 7.60
C GLY A 372 17.94 18.41 7.67
N LYS A 373 17.92 19.07 6.50
CA LYS A 373 17.33 20.41 6.34
C LYS A 373 15.87 20.37 5.91
N THR A 374 15.41 19.23 5.40
CA THR A 374 14.05 19.05 4.90
C THR A 374 13.17 18.51 6.03
N PRO A 375 12.03 19.15 6.34
CA PRO A 375 11.14 18.63 7.35
C PRO A 375 10.46 17.34 6.90
N PHE A 376 10.20 16.44 7.86
CA PHE A 376 9.31 15.31 7.62
C PHE A 376 7.94 15.87 7.22
N PRO A 377 7.37 15.45 6.08
CA PRO A 377 6.14 16.03 5.56
C PRO A 377 4.93 15.66 6.41
N THR A 378 3.93 16.53 6.46
CA THR A 378 2.64 16.27 7.14
C THR A 378 1.73 15.32 6.36
N SER A 379 2.09 15.04 5.11
CA SER A 379 1.51 14.00 4.26
C SER A 379 2.66 13.37 3.47
N PRO A 380 3.33 12.35 4.03
CA PRO A 380 4.41 11.66 3.32
C PRO A 380 3.85 10.91 2.10
N GLY A 381 4.34 11.25 0.90
CA GLY A 381 3.98 10.60 -0.37
C GLY A 381 4.92 9.46 -0.80
N ALA A 382 4.78 8.99 -2.05
CA ALA A 382 5.45 7.83 -2.69
C ALA A 382 6.87 7.45 -2.22
N ASN A 383 7.74 8.44 -1.98
CA ASN A 383 9.15 8.21 -1.70
C ASN A 383 9.45 7.46 -0.38
N PHE A 384 8.46 7.31 0.51
CA PHE A 384 8.64 6.60 1.78
C PHE A 384 8.25 5.11 1.71
N GLY A 385 7.59 4.67 0.64
CA GLY A 385 7.20 3.27 0.43
C GLY A 385 8.38 2.34 0.14
N THR A 386 9.51 2.87 -0.32
CA THR A 386 10.74 2.10 -0.59
C THR A 386 11.84 2.32 0.46
N ALA A 387 11.65 3.27 1.37
CA ALA A 387 12.60 3.58 2.43
C ALA A 387 12.47 2.58 3.58
N ILE A 388 13.23 1.48 3.51
CA ILE A 388 13.25 0.45 4.55
C ILE A 388 13.82 1.00 5.86
N VAL A 389 13.12 0.70 6.94
CA VAL A 389 13.53 0.97 8.31
C VAL A 389 14.48 -0.14 8.75
N GLY A 390 15.69 0.24 9.12
CA GLY A 390 16.71 -0.72 9.50
C GLY A 390 17.88 -0.07 10.23
N VAL A 391 18.85 -0.91 10.62
CA VAL A 391 20.01 -0.48 11.38
C VAL A 391 20.80 0.56 10.60
N GLN A 392 21.03 1.72 11.22
CA GLN A 392 21.75 2.84 10.62
C GLN A 392 23.24 2.80 10.99
N ALA A 393 24.13 3.11 10.04
CA ALA A 393 25.53 3.36 10.34
C ALA A 393 25.64 4.68 11.11
N HIS A 394 25.89 4.60 12.42
CA HIS A 394 25.80 5.74 13.34
C HIS A 394 26.72 6.91 12.97
N PRO A 395 26.19 8.13 12.71
CA PRO A 395 26.98 9.35 12.77
C PRO A 395 26.73 10.04 14.14
N ALA A 396 27.80 10.10 14.95
CA ALA A 396 27.98 10.90 16.17
C ALA A 396 26.84 10.90 17.22
N GLY A 397 26.91 9.95 18.15
CA GLY A 397 26.16 9.91 19.40
C GLY A 397 26.02 8.46 19.86
N THR A 398 26.61 8.10 20.99
CA THR A 398 26.59 6.71 21.47
C THR A 398 25.14 6.34 21.81
N PRO A 399 24.52 5.37 21.12
CA PRO A 399 23.20 4.89 21.51
C PRO A 399 23.24 4.42 22.97
N ASN A 400 22.11 4.50 23.66
CA ASN A 400 22.02 3.91 24.99
C ASN A 400 22.12 2.37 24.93
N LYS A 401 22.11 1.70 26.09
CA LYS A 401 22.18 0.23 26.19
C LYS A 401 21.09 -0.54 25.40
N LEU A 402 20.03 0.14 24.99
CA LEU A 402 18.94 -0.43 24.18
C LEU A 402 19.08 -0.11 22.69
N GLY A 403 20.15 0.60 22.27
CA GLY A 403 20.36 1.03 20.90
C GLY A 403 19.58 2.28 20.50
N VAL A 404 19.01 3.02 21.46
CA VAL A 404 18.23 4.25 21.18
C VAL A 404 19.15 5.47 21.19
N CYS A 405 19.10 6.27 20.12
CA CYS A 405 19.85 7.51 20.01
C CYS A 405 19.18 8.67 20.79
N PRO A 406 19.98 9.53 21.46
CA PRO A 406 19.43 10.68 22.16
C PRO A 406 18.88 11.72 21.18
N VAL A 407 17.72 12.28 21.52
CA VAL A 407 17.12 13.41 20.81
C VAL A 407 17.13 14.62 21.74
N ASN A 408 17.90 15.64 21.35
CA ASN A 408 18.07 16.88 22.11
C ASN A 408 17.01 17.91 21.73
#